data_AF-A0A438GCG4-F1
#
_entry.id   AF-A0A438GCG4-F1
#
_cell.length_a   1.000
_cell.length_b   1.000
_cell.length_c   1.000
_cell.angle_alpha   90.00
_cell.angle_beta   90.00
_cell.angle_gamma   90.00
#
_symmetry.space_group_name_H-M   'P 1'
#
loop_
_entity.id
_entity.type
_entity.pdbx_description
1 polymer ?
#
loop_
_entity_poly.entity_id
_entity_poly.type
_entity_poly.pdbx_seq_one_letter_code
_entity_poly.pdbx_strand_id
1 'polypeptide(L)'
;MVAESVVMENDNKKICKMGIVVDEKRQLSSGDEDKSTMMAYYIGNVLSIPFGEKMITKLKEKPLSWVADAVHDNLEGAATNEPFLGLIDWVEAHRPELALEKIYCSGSSKGSPFVVSSRQRFPMSKVDFGWGKPSMGSYHCP
;
A
#
# COMPACT_ATOMS: atom_id res chain seq x y z
N MET A 1 -23.84 -20.22 28.68
CA MET A 1 -22.73 -20.22 29.67
C MET A 1 -21.97 -18.93 29.44
N VAL A 2 -21.99 -18.04 30.43
CA VAL A 2 -21.39 -16.70 30.36
C VAL A 2 -19.87 -16.82 30.35
N ALA A 3 -19.24 -16.05 29.48
CA ALA A 3 -18.00 -15.36 29.81
C ALA A 3 -17.98 -14.05 29.01
N GLU A 4 -18.51 -12.99 29.63
CA GLU A 4 -18.03 -11.65 29.32
C GLU A 4 -16.55 -11.61 29.68
N SER A 5 -15.71 -11.38 28.69
CA SER A 5 -14.41 -10.75 28.93
C SER A 5 -14.37 -9.49 28.10
N VAL A 6 -14.88 -8.39 28.67
CA VAL A 6 -14.45 -7.06 28.26
C VAL A 6 -12.99 -6.96 28.66
N VAL A 7 -12.12 -7.42 27.76
CA VAL A 7 -10.72 -7.01 27.80
C VAL A 7 -10.77 -5.54 27.42
N MET A 8 -10.75 -4.66 28.43
CA MET A 8 -10.35 -3.28 28.20
C MET A 8 -8.87 -3.33 27.82
N GLU A 9 -8.61 -3.67 26.55
CA GLU A 9 -7.30 -3.49 25.97
C GLU A 9 -6.97 -2.02 26.13
N ASN A 10 -5.89 -1.74 26.83
CA ASN A 10 -5.42 -0.40 27.03
C ASN A 10 -5.02 0.18 25.66
N ASP A 11 -5.96 0.85 24.99
CA ASP A 11 -5.81 1.46 23.66
C ASP A 11 -4.54 2.33 23.56
N ASN A 12 -4.02 2.78 24.71
CA ASN A 12 -2.77 3.51 24.86
C ASN A 12 -1.50 2.76 24.42
N LYS A 13 -1.56 1.45 24.11
CA LYS A 13 -0.40 0.68 23.61
C LYS A 13 -0.59 0.10 22.21
N LYS A 14 -1.72 0.34 21.55
CA LYS A 14 -1.99 -0.24 20.23
C LYS A 14 -1.25 0.52 19.12
N ILE A 15 -0.57 -0.24 18.27
CA ILE A 15 0.10 0.26 17.07
C ILE A 15 -0.81 0.02 15.86
N CYS A 16 -1.02 1.06 15.04
CA CYS A 16 -1.65 0.95 13.74
C CYS A 16 -0.57 0.90 12.65
N LYS A 17 -0.72 -0.04 11.71
CA LYS A 17 0.09 -0.07 10.48
C LYS A 17 -0.69 0.57 9.35
N MET A 18 -0.05 1.49 8.64
CA MET A 18 -0.65 2.26 7.56
C MET A 18 0.11 1.94 6.27
N GLY A 19 -0.49 1.09 5.43
CA GLY A 19 0.10 0.65 4.17
C GLY A 19 -0.46 1.42 2.98
N ILE A 20 0.37 1.64 1.97
CA ILE A 20 -0.03 2.32 0.74
C ILE A 20 0.44 1.49 -0.43
N VAL A 21 -0.45 1.18 -1.36
CA VAL A 21 -0.08 0.50 -2.60
C VAL A 21 0.64 1.48 -3.52
N VAL A 22 1.87 1.13 -3.89
CA VAL A 22 2.73 1.92 -4.80
C VAL A 22 2.88 1.17 -6.12
N ASP A 23 2.72 1.91 -7.23
CA ASP A 23 3.03 1.43 -8.58
C ASP A 23 4.52 1.63 -8.85
N GLU A 24 5.26 0.52 -8.91
CA GLU A 24 6.72 0.50 -9.01
C GLU A 24 7.22 0.50 -10.46
N LYS A 25 6.32 0.52 -11.44
CA LYS A 25 6.67 0.56 -12.88
C LYS A 25 7.57 1.74 -13.19
N ARG A 26 7.28 2.90 -12.61
CA ARG A 26 8.04 4.14 -12.84
C ARG A 26 9.46 4.05 -12.26
N GLN A 27 9.61 3.39 -11.11
CA GLN A 27 10.89 3.20 -10.44
C GLN A 27 11.76 2.22 -11.22
N LEU A 28 11.18 1.10 -11.67
CA LEU A 28 11.87 0.10 -12.48
C LEU A 28 12.30 0.58 -13.88
N SER A 29 11.56 1.53 -14.46
CA SER A 29 11.89 2.12 -15.76
C SER A 29 12.68 3.43 -15.69
N SER A 30 13.09 3.85 -14.49
CA SER A 30 13.77 5.13 -14.32
C SER A 30 15.09 5.18 -15.10
N GLY A 31 15.28 6.25 -15.89
CA GLY A 31 16.49 6.46 -16.69
C GLY A 31 16.55 5.72 -18.04
N ASP A 32 15.48 5.04 -18.44
CA ASP A 32 15.41 4.28 -19.70
C ASP A 32 14.04 4.46 -20.37
N GLU A 33 14.00 5.23 -21.47
CA GLU A 33 12.76 5.58 -22.17
C GLU A 33 12.08 4.37 -22.82
N ASP A 34 12.87 3.43 -23.35
CA ASP A 34 12.36 2.21 -23.98
C ASP A 34 11.70 1.31 -22.94
N LYS A 35 12.36 1.12 -21.77
CA LYS A 35 11.76 0.39 -20.64
C LYS A 35 10.53 1.09 -20.11
N SER A 36 10.52 2.43 -20.05
CA SER A 36 9.36 3.19 -19.59
C SER A 36 8.16 2.98 -20.49
N THR A 37 8.39 2.98 -21.80
CA THR A 37 7.36 2.66 -22.79
C THR A 37 6.86 1.22 -22.62
N MET A 38 7.75 0.24 -22.46
CA MET A 38 7.35 -1.15 -22.23
C MET A 38 6.56 -1.32 -20.92
N MET A 39 7.00 -0.71 -19.83
CA MET A 39 6.32 -0.76 -18.53
C MET A 39 4.94 -0.11 -18.57
N ALA A 40 4.74 0.94 -19.39
CA ALA A 40 3.43 1.56 -19.58
C ALA A 40 2.38 0.60 -20.15
N TYR A 41 2.79 -0.37 -20.97
CA TYR A 41 1.93 -1.40 -21.56
C TYR A 41 1.89 -2.71 -20.76
N TYR A 42 2.75 -2.87 -19.73
CA TYR A 42 2.77 -4.08 -18.92
C TYR A 42 1.46 -4.23 -18.13
N ILE A 43 0.78 -5.36 -18.31
CA ILE A 43 -0.53 -5.62 -17.70
C ILE A 43 -0.47 -6.38 -16.37
N GLY A 44 0.71 -6.89 -16.00
CA GLY A 44 0.90 -7.61 -14.74
C GLY A 44 1.08 -6.68 -13.53
N ASN A 45 1.12 -7.30 -12.34
CA ASN A 45 1.35 -6.60 -11.09
C ASN A 45 2.82 -6.18 -10.97
N VAL A 46 3.04 -4.90 -10.66
CA VAL A 46 4.33 -4.32 -10.31
C VAL A 46 4.07 -3.38 -9.14
N LEU A 47 3.70 -3.99 -8.01
CA LEU A 47 3.16 -3.29 -6.85
C LEU A 47 3.98 -3.64 -5.62
N SER A 48 4.15 -2.65 -4.75
CA SER A 48 4.65 -2.83 -3.40
C SER A 48 3.70 -2.18 -2.39
N ILE A 49 3.82 -2.57 -1.11
CA ILE A 49 3.04 -1.98 -0.02
C ILE A 49 3.99 -1.50 1.08
N PRO A 50 4.68 -0.36 0.90
CA PRO A 50 5.36 0.31 2.00
C PRO A 50 4.35 0.63 3.10
N PHE A 51 4.79 0.48 4.35
CA PHE A 51 3.96 0.76 5.50
C PHE A 51 4.74 1.39 6.64
N GLY A 52 4.09 2.29 7.36
CA GLY A 52 4.58 2.85 8.61
C GLY A 52 3.77 2.38 9.80
N GLU A 53 4.37 2.44 10.98
CA GLU A 53 3.73 2.09 12.24
C GLU A 53 3.61 3.34 13.12
N LYS A 54 2.42 3.65 13.63
CA LYS A 54 2.18 4.75 14.59
C LYS A 54 1.22 4.29 15.69
N MET A 55 1.35 4.88 16.88
CA MET A 55 0.42 4.63 17.98
C MET A 55 -0.97 5.20 17.66
N ILE A 56 -2.02 4.44 17.98
CA ILE A 56 -3.41 4.86 17.73
C ILE A 56 -3.73 6.16 18.47
N THR A 57 -3.24 6.33 19.70
CA THR A 57 -3.42 7.56 20.48
C THR A 57 -2.84 8.78 19.77
N LYS A 58 -1.60 8.67 19.27
CA LYS A 58 -0.97 9.76 18.48
C LYS A 58 -1.76 10.07 17.21
N LEU A 59 -2.28 9.06 16.51
CA LEU A 59 -3.10 9.27 15.31
C LEU A 59 -4.42 10.00 15.61
N LYS A 60 -5.03 9.77 16.79
CA LYS A 60 -6.26 10.45 17.22
C LYS A 60 -6.02 11.89 17.70
N GLU A 61 -4.87 12.16 18.34
CA GLU A 61 -4.57 13.45 18.97
C GLU A 61 -3.89 14.46 18.03
N LYS A 62 -3.11 13.98 17.06
CA LYS A 62 -2.31 14.84 16.19
C LYS A 62 -3.14 15.41 15.03
N PRO A 63 -2.76 16.59 14.50
CA PRO A 63 -3.44 17.16 13.34
C PRO A 63 -3.23 16.30 12.09
N LEU A 64 -4.14 16.42 11.12
CA LEU A 64 -4.09 15.66 9.86
C LEU A 64 -2.78 15.88 9.08
N SER A 65 -2.20 17.09 9.12
CA SER A 65 -0.91 17.38 8.48
C SER A 65 0.20 16.47 9.00
N TRP A 66 0.26 16.25 10.32
CA TRP A 66 1.24 15.34 10.92
C TRP A 66 1.06 13.89 10.45
N VAL A 67 -0.19 13.45 10.24
CA VAL A 67 -0.47 12.12 9.69
C VAL A 67 -0.06 12.04 8.22
N ALA A 68 -0.28 13.11 7.44
CA ALA A 68 0.15 13.20 6.05
C ALA A 68 1.68 13.15 5.93
N ASP A 69 2.40 13.88 6.79
CA ASP A 69 3.86 13.85 6.86
C ASP A 69 4.35 12.44 7.22
N ALA A 70 3.74 11.82 8.25
CA ALA A 70 4.06 10.46 8.63
C ALA A 70 3.83 9.43 7.51
N VAL A 71 2.83 9.65 6.65
CA VAL A 71 2.58 8.85 5.45
C VAL A 71 3.64 9.11 4.39
N HIS A 72 3.99 10.38 4.17
CA HIS A 72 5.00 10.81 3.21
C HIS A 72 6.38 10.20 3.53
N ASP A 73 6.81 10.26 4.80
CA ASP A 73 8.07 9.68 5.26
C ASP A 73 8.17 8.18 4.94
N ASN A 74 7.07 7.42 5.03
CA ASN A 74 7.09 5.99 4.69
C ASN A 74 7.23 5.76 3.18
N LEU A 75 6.75 6.70 2.37
CA LEU A 75 6.82 6.64 0.91
C LEU A 75 8.17 7.11 0.38
N GLU A 76 8.91 7.95 1.11
CA GLU A 76 10.27 8.35 0.70
C GLU A 76 11.19 7.14 0.54
N GLY A 77 11.07 6.13 1.42
CA GLY A 77 11.78 4.87 1.26
C GLY A 77 11.46 4.19 -0.08
N ALA A 78 10.19 4.18 -0.48
CA ALA A 78 9.71 3.63 -1.76
C ALA A 78 9.92 4.58 -2.96
N ALA A 79 10.56 5.74 -2.77
CA ALA A 79 10.88 6.65 -3.88
C ALA A 79 12.07 6.16 -4.73
N THR A 80 12.82 5.18 -4.23
CA THR A 80 13.96 4.55 -4.92
C THR A 80 13.59 3.14 -5.40
N ASN A 81 14.36 2.60 -6.34
CA ASN A 81 14.14 1.25 -6.86
C ASN A 81 14.73 0.15 -5.95
N GLU A 82 15.67 0.48 -5.06
CA GLU A 82 16.39 -0.50 -4.24
C GLU A 82 15.48 -1.36 -3.35
N PRO A 83 14.50 -0.81 -2.61
CA PRO A 83 13.64 -1.63 -1.75
C PRO A 83 12.78 -2.62 -2.54
N PHE A 84 12.35 -2.24 -3.76
CA PHE A 84 11.56 -3.12 -4.61
C PHE A 84 12.39 -4.23 -5.24
N LEU A 85 13.62 -3.92 -5.67
CA LEU A 85 14.57 -4.94 -6.13
C LEU A 85 14.91 -5.94 -5.02
N GLY A 86 15.15 -5.45 -3.79
CA GLY A 86 15.35 -6.32 -2.64
C GLY A 86 14.13 -7.20 -2.30
N LEU A 87 12.91 -6.68 -2.52
CA LEU A 87 11.68 -7.48 -2.39
C LEU A 87 11.63 -8.60 -3.44
N ILE A 88 11.99 -8.31 -4.70
CA ILE A 88 12.06 -9.30 -5.78
C ILE A 88 13.09 -10.38 -5.44
N ASP A 89 14.31 -9.97 -5.06
CA ASP A 89 15.38 -10.91 -4.68
C ASP A 89 14.95 -11.81 -3.53
N TRP A 90 14.31 -11.24 -2.51
CA TRP A 90 13.77 -12.02 -1.39
C TRP A 90 12.70 -13.00 -1.84
N VAL A 91 11.76 -12.60 -2.69
CA VAL A 91 10.72 -13.49 -3.22
C VAL A 91 11.33 -14.63 -4.04
N GLU A 92 12.24 -14.34 -4.98
CA GLU A 92 12.85 -15.36 -5.85
C GLU A 92 13.70 -16.35 -5.03
N ALA A 93 14.39 -15.90 -3.98
CA ALA A 93 15.17 -16.77 -3.10
C ALA A 93 14.32 -17.73 -2.25
N HIS A 94 13.06 -17.39 -1.97
CA HIS A 94 12.16 -18.19 -1.11
C HIS A 94 11.09 -18.96 -1.91
N ARG A 95 11.10 -18.92 -3.24
CA ARG A 95 10.16 -19.73 -4.03
C ARG A 95 10.42 -21.23 -3.81
N PRO A 96 9.36 -22.06 -3.69
CA PRO A 96 7.94 -21.77 -3.94
C PRO A 96 7.12 -21.44 -2.67
N GLU A 97 7.75 -21.07 -1.56
CA GLU A 97 7.06 -20.87 -0.29
C GLU A 97 6.05 -19.73 -0.36
N LEU A 98 4.91 -19.91 0.32
CA LEU A 98 3.90 -18.87 0.42
C LEU A 98 4.42 -17.75 1.33
N ALA A 99 4.68 -16.59 0.74
CA ALA A 99 5.02 -15.38 1.48
C ALA A 99 3.75 -14.57 1.82
N LEU A 100 3.66 -14.11 3.06
CA LEU A 100 2.67 -13.13 3.48
C LEU A 100 3.35 -11.78 3.66
N GLU A 101 2.77 -10.70 3.15
CA GLU A 101 3.33 -9.37 3.38
C GLU A 101 3.35 -9.02 4.87
N LYS A 102 4.46 -8.42 5.30
CA LYS A 102 4.73 -8.09 6.70
C LYS A 102 3.67 -7.17 7.32
N ILE A 103 2.95 -6.39 6.51
CA ILE A 103 1.85 -5.56 7.00
C ILE A 103 0.70 -6.41 7.55
N TYR A 104 0.38 -7.53 6.91
CA TYR A 104 -0.70 -8.43 7.32
C TYR A 104 -0.29 -9.38 8.45
N CYS A 105 1.01 -9.57 8.70
CA CYS A 105 1.47 -10.33 9.86
C CYS A 105 1.06 -9.64 11.17
N SER A 106 0.13 -10.22 11.93
CA SER A 106 -0.27 -9.74 13.26
C SER A 106 0.73 -10.21 14.31
N GLY A 107 1.17 -9.28 15.16
CA GLY A 107 1.80 -9.61 16.44
C GLY A 107 0.81 -9.30 17.56
N SER A 108 0.98 -9.91 18.73
CA SER A 108 0.07 -9.84 19.90
C SER A 108 -0.27 -8.42 20.42
N SER A 109 0.33 -7.36 19.89
CA SER A 109 0.18 -5.97 20.34
C SER A 109 -0.22 -4.98 19.24
N LYS A 110 -0.66 -5.47 18.07
CA LYS A 110 -0.92 -4.61 16.89
C LYS A 110 -2.43 -4.42 16.69
N GLY A 111 -2.87 -3.16 16.62
CA GLY A 111 -4.19 -2.81 16.12
C GLY A 111 -4.33 -3.18 14.64
N SER A 112 -5.56 -3.10 14.11
CA SER A 112 -5.85 -3.50 12.74
C SER A 112 -4.99 -2.71 11.74
N PRO A 113 -4.24 -3.37 10.84
CA PRO A 113 -3.63 -2.68 9.72
C PRO A 113 -4.72 -2.17 8.77
N PHE A 114 -4.41 -1.11 8.03
CA PHE A 114 -5.18 -0.75 6.84
C PHE A 114 -4.24 -0.50 5.67
N VAL A 115 -4.74 -0.77 4.46
CA VAL A 115 -4.04 -0.54 3.21
C VAL A 115 -4.90 0.36 2.35
N VAL A 116 -4.28 1.40 1.79
CA VAL A 116 -4.93 2.33 0.86
C VAL A 116 -4.32 2.13 -0.52
N SER A 117 -5.16 1.83 -1.51
CA SER A 117 -4.78 1.84 -2.92
C SER A 117 -5.42 3.04 -3.63
N SER A 118 -4.63 3.84 -4.33
CA SER A 118 -5.14 4.97 -5.11
C SER A 118 -5.24 4.61 -6.59
N ARG A 119 -6.43 4.81 -7.17
CA ARG A 119 -6.67 4.67 -8.62
C ARG A 119 -6.86 6.02 -9.32
N GLN A 120 -6.47 7.13 -8.67
CA GLN A 120 -6.67 8.48 -9.21
C GLN A 120 -5.99 8.71 -10.58
N ARG A 121 -4.90 7.98 -10.87
CA ARG A 121 -4.19 8.06 -12.16
C ARG A 121 -4.80 7.19 -13.26
N PHE A 122 -5.84 6.41 -12.96
CA PHE A 122 -6.52 5.63 -13.98
C PHE A 122 -7.13 6.57 -15.03
N PRO A 123 -6.79 6.42 -16.33
CA PRO A 123 -7.14 7.40 -17.36
C PRO A 123 -8.59 7.23 -17.83
N MET A 124 -9.54 7.27 -16.90
CA MET A 124 -10.96 7.01 -17.17
C MET A 124 -11.53 7.93 -18.25
N SER A 125 -11.11 9.19 -18.27
CA SER A 125 -11.54 10.19 -19.25
C SER A 125 -10.99 9.97 -20.68
N LYS A 126 -10.01 9.08 -20.84
CA LYS A 126 -9.45 8.68 -22.14
C LYS A 126 -10.12 7.42 -22.71
N VAL A 127 -10.97 6.76 -21.93
CA VAL A 127 -11.69 5.57 -22.37
C VAL A 127 -12.90 6.01 -23.17
N ASP A 128 -12.94 5.62 -24.44
CA ASP A 128 -14.11 5.77 -25.32
C ASP A 128 -14.11 4.60 -26.31
N PHE A 129 -15.15 3.77 -26.23
CA PHE A 129 -15.33 2.60 -27.10
C PHE A 129 -16.33 2.88 -28.24
N GLY A 130 -16.70 4.14 -28.47
CA GLY A 130 -17.70 4.56 -29.46
C GLY A 130 -19.04 4.99 -28.86
N TRP A 131 -19.19 4.92 -27.53
CA TRP A 131 -20.38 5.37 -26.79
C TRP A 131 -20.16 6.70 -26.05
N GLY A 132 -19.01 7.34 -26.25
CA GLY A 132 -18.60 8.53 -25.51
C GLY A 132 -17.87 8.20 -24.21
N LYS A 133 -17.40 9.25 -23.55
CA LYS A 133 -16.59 9.15 -22.33
C LYS A 133 -17.45 8.77 -21.11
N PRO A 134 -16.94 7.96 -20.17
CA PRO A 134 -17.62 7.67 -18.92
C PRO A 134 -17.91 8.93 -18.10
N SER A 135 -19.13 9.06 -17.59
CA SER A 135 -19.53 10.12 -16.66
C SER A 135 -19.17 9.80 -15.21
N MET A 136 -19.12 8.52 -14.84
CA MET A 136 -18.82 8.04 -13.49
C MET A 136 -18.18 6.64 -13.55
N GLY A 137 -17.27 6.38 -12.62
CA GLY A 137 -16.70 5.05 -12.38
C GLY A 137 -16.77 4.68 -10.91
N SER A 138 -17.10 3.43 -10.63
CA SER A 138 -17.01 2.85 -9.30
C SER A 138 -16.04 1.67 -9.30
N TYR A 139 -15.50 1.38 -8.13
CA TYR A 139 -14.63 0.23 -7.93
C TYR A 139 -15.38 -0.83 -7.14
N HIS A 140 -15.39 -2.06 -7.65
CA HIS A 140 -15.91 -3.20 -6.93
C HIS A 140 -14.73 -4.12 -6.58
N CYS A 141 -14.53 -4.35 -5.28
CA CYS A 141 -13.60 -5.35 -4.77
C CYS A 141 -14.44 -6.43 -4.10
N PRO A 142 -14.59 -7.63 -4.69
CA PRO A 142 -15.29 -8.75 -4.08
C PRO A 142 -14.54 -9.33 -2.88
#